data_AF-A0AAQ4CSC1-F1
#
_entry.id   AF-A0AAQ4CSC1-F1
#
_cell.length_a   1.000
_cell.length_b   1.000
_cell.length_c   1.000
_cell.angle_alpha   90.00
_cell.angle_beta   90.00
_cell.angle_gamma   90.00
#
_symmetry.space_group_name_H-M   'P 1'
#
loop_
_entity.id
_entity.type
_entity.pdbx_description
1 polymer ?
#
loop_
_entity_poly.entity_id
_entity_poly.type
_entity_poly.pdbx_seq_one_letter_code
_entity_poly.pdbx_strand_id
1 'polypeptide(L)'
;MVRLVATLGKSPGGIAETIRNLTSGKYVAPFEPTEINIDEVIVLRTKGTDEAYYFLKAILYCCLNLTSIKEIVFDFDDITSPKDFVSVREKTRSILKAGDYLDFTGGRKAISSATVLAARDAGAHLVSSIIDQNEYIQMNKRFEELKDKAMRVYNKGQCLSYFCDLISPNAQTIVFF
;
A
#
# COMPACT_ATOMS: atom_id res chain seq x y z
N MET A 1 -15.75 -7.32 -7.22
CA MET A 1 -14.94 -7.48 -6.01
C MET A 1 -13.60 -6.86 -6.33
N VAL A 2 -13.36 -5.66 -5.81
CA VAL A 2 -12.20 -4.83 -6.17
C VAL A 2 -11.11 -5.06 -5.14
N ARG A 3 -9.88 -5.28 -5.59
CA ARG A 3 -8.73 -5.49 -4.72
C ARG A 3 -7.75 -4.34 -4.87
N LEU A 4 -7.08 -4.02 -3.77
CA LEU A 4 -5.94 -3.13 -3.79
C LEU A 4 -4.66 -3.96 -3.70
N VAL A 5 -3.85 -3.94 -4.75
CA VAL A 5 -2.48 -4.47 -4.71
C VAL A 5 -1.56 -3.30 -4.43
N ALA A 6 -0.65 -3.40 -3.47
CA ALA A 6 0.19 -2.26 -3.08
C ALA A 6 1.66 -2.65 -2.93
N THR A 7 2.58 -1.84 -3.45
CA THR A 7 4.00 -2.01 -3.17
C THR A 7 4.39 -1.36 -1.85
N LEU A 8 5.18 -2.06 -1.04
CA LEU A 8 5.61 -1.60 0.27
C LEU A 8 7.13 -1.41 0.34
N GLY A 9 7.55 -0.30 0.97
CA GLY A 9 8.94 0.01 1.25
C GLY A 9 9.33 -0.23 2.70
N LYS A 10 10.34 0.51 3.18
CA LYS A 10 10.77 0.48 4.59
C LYS A 10 9.92 1.34 5.52
N SER A 11 8.99 2.10 4.97
CA SER A 11 7.94 2.82 5.69
C SER A 11 6.58 2.30 5.21
N PRO A 12 5.51 2.44 6.02
CA PRO A 12 4.15 2.01 5.65
C PRO A 12 3.60 2.68 4.38
N GLY A 13 4.28 3.71 3.85
CA GLY A 13 3.93 4.38 2.61
C GLY A 13 2.64 5.18 2.71
N GLY A 14 1.94 5.33 1.59
CA GLY A 14 0.64 6.01 1.50
C GLY A 14 -0.55 5.06 1.32
N ILE A 15 -0.40 3.78 1.67
CA ILE A 15 -1.39 2.74 1.38
C ILE A 15 -2.68 2.97 2.17
N ALA A 16 -2.57 3.40 3.43
CA ALA A 16 -3.74 3.70 4.26
C ALA A 16 -4.52 4.90 3.72
N GLU A 17 -3.81 5.93 3.25
CA GLU A 17 -4.35 7.11 2.60
C GLU A 17 -5.07 6.73 1.31
N THR A 18 -4.43 5.90 0.47
CA THR A 18 -5.03 5.36 -0.76
C THR A 18 -6.36 4.68 -0.46
N ILE A 19 -6.39 3.76 0.51
CA ILE A 19 -7.62 3.04 0.87
C ILE A 19 -8.69 4.02 1.35
N ARG A 20 -8.36 4.94 2.25
CA ARG A 20 -9.32 5.91 2.81
C ARG A 20 -9.91 6.80 1.71
N ASN A 21 -9.08 7.26 0.79
CA ASN A 21 -9.50 8.17 -0.27
C ASN A 21 -10.32 7.44 -1.35
N LEU A 22 -9.93 6.22 -1.75
CA LEU A 22 -10.71 5.40 -2.69
C LEU A 22 -12.08 4.99 -2.11
N THR A 23 -12.12 4.56 -0.85
CA THR A 23 -13.37 4.11 -0.21
C THR A 23 -14.33 5.25 0.10
N SER A 24 -13.85 6.49 0.21
CA SER A 24 -14.68 7.69 0.42
C SER A 24 -15.00 8.47 -0.86
N GLY A 25 -14.51 8.02 -2.02
CA GLY A 25 -14.67 8.74 -3.30
C GLY A 25 -13.89 10.06 -3.37
N LYS A 26 -12.91 10.30 -2.48
CA LYS A 26 -12.13 11.54 -2.37
C LYS A 26 -10.78 11.41 -3.07
N TYR A 27 -10.79 11.18 -4.38
CA TYR A 27 -9.57 11.06 -5.18
C TYR A 27 -9.71 11.84 -6.50
N VAL A 28 -8.57 12.08 -7.15
CA VAL A 28 -8.50 12.69 -8.48
C VAL A 28 -8.42 11.59 -9.53
N ALA A 29 -9.24 11.66 -10.58
CA ALA A 29 -9.25 10.69 -11.67
C ALA A 29 -9.65 11.34 -13.00
N PRO A 30 -9.35 10.69 -14.15
CA PRO A 30 -9.86 11.11 -15.46
C PRO A 30 -11.36 10.80 -15.66
N PHE A 31 -12.02 10.25 -14.64
CA PHE A 31 -13.45 9.92 -14.60
C PHE A 31 -14.06 10.41 -13.29
N GLU A 32 -15.39 10.45 -13.20
CA GLU A 32 -16.10 10.89 -12.00
C GLU A 32 -15.74 9.99 -10.80
N PRO A 33 -15.17 10.55 -9.71
CA PRO A 33 -14.84 9.78 -8.53
C PRO A 33 -16.08 9.19 -7.86
N THR A 34 -16.05 7.90 -7.57
CA THR A 34 -17.11 7.20 -6.84
C THR A 34 -16.49 6.39 -5.70
N GLU A 35 -17.26 6.09 -4.67
CA GLU A 35 -16.80 5.19 -3.61
C GLU A 35 -16.44 3.81 -4.19
N ILE A 36 -15.25 3.32 -3.83
CA ILE A 36 -14.75 2.01 -4.25
C ILE A 36 -14.75 1.09 -3.03
N ASN A 37 -15.52 0.01 -3.10
CA ASN A 37 -15.49 -1.01 -2.05
C ASN A 37 -14.28 -1.95 -2.25
N ILE A 38 -13.28 -1.82 -1.38
CA ILE A 38 -12.07 -2.65 -1.38
C ILE A 38 -12.26 -3.82 -0.42
N ASP A 39 -12.34 -5.03 -0.98
CA ASP A 39 -12.63 -6.25 -0.23
C ASP A 39 -11.35 -6.97 0.28
N GLU A 40 -10.22 -6.73 -0.39
CA GLU A 40 -8.93 -7.36 -0.09
C GLU A 40 -7.76 -6.43 -0.44
N VAL A 41 -6.75 -6.44 0.43
CA VAL A 41 -5.47 -5.76 0.20
C VAL A 41 -4.37 -6.81 0.04
N ILE A 42 -3.59 -6.74 -1.04
CA ILE A 42 -2.44 -7.60 -1.29
C ILE A 42 -1.18 -6.74 -1.26
N VAL A 43 -0.32 -6.94 -0.27
CA VAL A 43 0.92 -6.19 -0.11
C VAL A 43 2.08 -6.93 -0.78
N LEU A 44 2.73 -6.26 -1.74
CA LEU A 44 3.94 -6.71 -2.42
C LEU A 44 5.16 -6.12 -1.72
N ARG A 45 6.03 -6.96 -1.14
CA ARG A 45 7.18 -6.49 -0.36
C ARG A 45 8.40 -7.37 -0.53
N THR A 46 9.58 -6.83 -0.21
CA THR A 46 10.84 -7.57 -0.14
C THR A 46 11.18 -7.96 1.29
N LYS A 47 12.22 -8.77 1.48
CA LYS A 47 12.82 -9.00 2.80
C LYS A 47 13.28 -7.68 3.43
N GLY A 48 13.20 -7.59 4.76
CA GLY A 48 13.62 -6.39 5.50
C GLY A 48 12.59 -5.25 5.51
N THR A 49 11.33 -5.53 5.16
CA THR A 49 10.19 -4.59 5.24
C THR A 49 9.18 -4.99 6.31
N ASP A 50 9.54 -5.91 7.19
CA ASP A 50 8.65 -6.54 8.18
C ASP A 50 8.07 -5.50 9.14
N GLU A 51 8.90 -4.59 9.66
CA GLU A 51 8.44 -3.50 10.54
C GLU A 51 7.36 -2.65 9.85
N ALA A 52 7.59 -2.23 8.60
CA ALA A 52 6.64 -1.44 7.82
C ALA A 52 5.34 -2.22 7.55
N TYR A 53 5.44 -3.52 7.28
CA TYR A 53 4.29 -4.37 7.00
C TYR A 53 3.41 -4.56 8.23
N TYR A 54 3.98 -4.91 9.38
CA TYR A 54 3.21 -5.05 10.62
C TYR A 54 2.62 -3.71 11.06
N PHE A 55 3.33 -2.61 10.82
CA PHE A 55 2.80 -1.28 11.07
C PHE A 55 1.59 -0.95 10.19
N LEU A 56 1.72 -1.15 8.89
CA LEU A 56 0.61 -1.00 7.96
C LEU A 56 -0.58 -1.85 8.39
N LYS A 57 -0.35 -3.13 8.70
CA LYS A 57 -1.39 -4.06 9.16
C LYS A 57 -2.11 -3.54 10.40
N ALA A 58 -1.39 -2.97 11.37
CA ALA A 58 -1.99 -2.33 12.53
C ALA A 58 -2.89 -1.14 12.15
N ILE A 59 -2.43 -0.25 11.26
CA ILE A 59 -3.25 0.86 10.75
C ILE A 59 -4.52 0.34 10.06
N LEU A 60 -4.38 -0.64 9.15
CA LEU A 60 -5.50 -1.18 8.38
C LEU A 60 -6.58 -1.80 9.29
N TYR A 61 -6.18 -2.55 10.31
CA TYR A 61 -7.12 -3.10 11.29
C TYR A 61 -7.77 -2.03 12.15
N CYS A 62 -6.97 -1.14 12.73
CA CYS A 62 -7.41 -0.24 13.78
C CYS A 62 -8.17 0.98 13.28
N CYS A 63 -7.88 1.41 12.06
CA CYS A 63 -8.36 2.68 11.55
C CYS A 63 -9.31 2.50 10.36
N LEU A 64 -9.12 1.44 9.57
CA LEU A 64 -9.88 1.22 8.33
C LEU A 64 -10.75 -0.04 8.36
N ASN A 65 -10.78 -0.76 9.48
CA ASN A 65 -11.55 -1.98 9.68
C ASN A 65 -11.30 -3.09 8.63
N LEU A 66 -10.17 -3.05 7.92
CA LEU A 66 -9.82 -4.03 6.90
C LEU A 66 -9.19 -5.27 7.52
N THR A 67 -9.80 -6.42 7.29
CA THR A 67 -9.32 -7.69 7.85
C THR A 67 -8.71 -8.65 6.85
N SER A 68 -9.02 -8.50 5.56
CA SER A 68 -8.48 -9.35 4.50
C SER A 68 -7.21 -8.73 3.92
N ILE A 69 -6.07 -9.02 4.55
CA ILE A 69 -4.75 -8.53 4.14
C ILE A 69 -3.89 -9.76 3.82
N LYS A 70 -3.43 -9.85 2.57
CA LYS A 70 -2.46 -10.86 2.11
C LYS A 70 -1.12 -10.19 1.86
N GLU A 71 -0.05 -10.98 1.95
CA GLU A 71 1.29 -10.54 1.55
C GLU A 71 1.89 -11.47 0.51
N ILE A 72 2.72 -10.90 -0.35
CA ILE A 72 3.63 -11.61 -1.22
C ILE A 72 5.01 -11.05 -0.93
N VAL A 73 5.85 -11.92 -0.35
CA VAL A 73 7.22 -11.57 0.01
C VAL A 73 8.14 -12.11 -1.07
N PHE A 74 8.91 -11.22 -1.68
CA PHE A 74 9.97 -11.59 -2.60
C PHE A 74 11.20 -12.04 -1.81
N ASP A 75 11.88 -13.08 -2.30
CA ASP A 75 12.99 -13.73 -1.58
C ASP A 75 14.33 -12.97 -1.59
N PHE A 76 14.32 -11.69 -2.00
CA PHE A 76 15.45 -10.79 -2.06
C PHE A 76 15.14 -9.47 -1.35
N ASP A 77 16.17 -8.66 -1.06
CA ASP A 77 16.03 -7.36 -0.41
C ASP A 77 15.65 -6.24 -1.40
N ASP A 78 16.17 -6.32 -2.63
CA ASP A 78 15.88 -5.39 -3.74
C ASP A 78 16.16 -6.02 -5.11
N ILE A 79 15.70 -5.35 -6.18
CA ILE A 79 16.03 -5.71 -7.57
C ILE A 79 17.48 -5.29 -7.84
N THR A 80 18.34 -6.28 -8.09
CA THR A 80 19.76 -6.06 -8.42
C THR A 80 20.13 -6.57 -9.80
N SER A 81 19.21 -7.28 -10.46
CA SER A 81 19.38 -7.84 -11.79
C SER A 81 18.10 -7.74 -12.64
N PRO A 82 18.21 -7.83 -13.98
CA PRO A 82 17.03 -7.94 -14.85
C PRO A 82 16.13 -9.15 -14.52
N LYS A 83 16.70 -10.24 -14.01
CA LYS A 83 15.95 -11.43 -13.59
C LYS A 83 15.04 -11.14 -12.41
N ASP A 84 15.50 -10.35 -11.44
CA ASP A 84 14.67 -9.94 -10.29
C ASP A 84 13.50 -9.07 -10.76
N PHE A 85 13.77 -8.14 -11.68
CA PHE A 85 12.74 -7.28 -12.26
C PHE A 85 11.65 -8.09 -12.96
N VAL A 86 12.04 -9.07 -13.81
CA VAL A 86 11.10 -9.97 -14.48
C VAL A 86 10.33 -10.79 -13.44
N SER A 87 10.98 -11.31 -12.40
CA SER A 87 10.33 -12.06 -11.32
C SER A 87 9.23 -11.24 -10.63
N VAL A 88 9.51 -9.97 -10.27
CA VAL A 88 8.51 -9.06 -9.69
C VAL A 88 7.34 -8.84 -10.66
N ARG A 89 7.65 -8.52 -11.92
CA ARG A 89 6.62 -8.25 -12.93
C ARG A 89 5.71 -9.45 -13.14
N GLU A 90 6.26 -10.64 -13.38
CA GLU A 90 5.47 -11.85 -13.65
C GLU A 90 4.66 -12.27 -12.43
N LYS A 91 5.24 -12.20 -11.22
CA LYS A 91 4.50 -12.50 -10.00
C LYS A 91 3.34 -11.53 -9.81
N THR A 92 3.57 -10.23 -10.05
CA THR A 92 2.53 -9.20 -9.94
C THR A 92 1.46 -9.36 -11.02
N ARG A 93 1.85 -9.73 -12.24
CA ARG A 93 0.91 -10.00 -13.33
C ARG A 93 0.01 -11.20 -13.04
N SER A 94 0.54 -12.22 -12.37
CA SER A 94 -0.20 -13.44 -12.02
C SER A 94 -1.30 -13.22 -10.98
N ILE A 95 -1.23 -12.14 -10.21
CA ILE A 95 -2.19 -11.83 -9.13
C ILE A 95 -3.21 -10.78 -9.52
N LEU A 96 -2.85 -9.84 -10.41
CA LEU A 96 -3.70 -8.73 -10.82
C LEU A 96 -4.77 -9.20 -11.80
N LYS A 97 -5.95 -8.61 -11.67
CA LYS A 97 -7.10 -8.76 -12.57
C LYS A 97 -7.48 -7.39 -13.12
N ALA A 98 -8.21 -7.40 -14.24
CA ALA A 98 -8.81 -6.19 -14.77
C ALA A 98 -9.72 -5.54 -13.74
N GLY A 99 -9.60 -4.22 -13.57
CA GLY A 99 -10.36 -3.43 -12.59
C GLY A 99 -9.86 -3.48 -11.14
N ASP A 100 -8.77 -4.23 -10.84
CA ASP A 100 -8.06 -4.03 -9.57
C ASP A 100 -7.37 -2.66 -9.54
N TYR A 101 -6.97 -2.20 -8.35
CA TYR A 101 -6.14 -1.01 -8.19
C TYR A 101 -4.73 -1.41 -7.75
N LEU A 102 -3.71 -0.89 -8.43
CA LEU A 102 -2.31 -0.99 -8.02
C LEU A 102 -1.87 0.34 -7.40
N ASP A 103 -1.62 0.33 -6.09
CA ASP A 103 -0.93 1.40 -5.38
C ASP A 103 0.59 1.24 -5.50
N PHE A 104 1.23 2.20 -6.16
CA PHE A 104 2.68 2.24 -6.33
C PHE A 104 3.34 3.42 -5.60
N THR A 105 2.65 4.01 -4.62
CA THR A 105 3.13 5.14 -3.79
C THR A 105 4.41 4.80 -3.05
N GLY A 106 4.44 3.62 -2.43
CA GLY A 106 5.58 3.14 -1.66
C GLY A 106 6.43 2.13 -2.43
N GLY A 107 7.55 1.74 -1.83
CA GLY A 107 8.43 0.70 -2.36
C GLY A 107 9.64 1.25 -3.12
N ARG A 108 10.53 0.33 -3.50
CA ARG A 108 11.72 0.65 -4.28
C ARG A 108 11.32 0.92 -5.73
N LYS A 109 11.90 1.94 -6.35
CA LYS A 109 11.54 2.40 -7.71
C LYS A 109 11.49 1.28 -8.74
N ALA A 110 12.46 0.37 -8.74
CA ALA A 110 12.49 -0.75 -9.68
C ALA A 110 11.31 -1.71 -9.47
N ILE A 111 10.90 -1.96 -8.23
CA ILE A 111 9.74 -2.79 -7.88
C ILE A 111 8.48 -2.09 -8.37
N SER A 112 8.29 -0.81 -8.02
CA SER A 112 7.16 0.00 -8.47
C SER A 112 7.05 0.04 -10.00
N SER A 113 8.16 0.18 -10.72
CA SER A 113 8.16 0.12 -12.18
C SER A 113 7.73 -1.25 -12.72
N ALA A 114 8.24 -2.35 -12.14
CA ALA A 114 7.86 -3.70 -12.55
C ALA A 114 6.37 -3.99 -12.30
N THR A 115 5.83 -3.54 -11.16
CA THR A 115 4.41 -3.71 -10.83
C THR A 115 3.52 -2.85 -11.72
N VAL A 116 3.90 -1.60 -12.00
CA VAL A 116 3.17 -0.69 -12.91
C VAL A 116 3.04 -1.30 -14.32
N LEU A 117 4.12 -1.88 -14.85
CA LEU A 117 4.05 -2.58 -16.15
C LEU A 117 3.09 -3.78 -16.09
N ALA A 118 3.15 -4.58 -15.02
CA ALA A 118 2.25 -5.70 -14.83
C ALA A 118 0.77 -5.29 -14.71
N ALA A 119 0.49 -4.18 -14.03
CA ALA A 119 -0.86 -3.66 -13.87
C ALA A 119 -1.45 -3.15 -15.19
N ARG A 120 -0.64 -2.44 -15.97
CA ARG A 120 -1.05 -2.01 -17.32
C ARG A 120 -1.43 -3.21 -18.18
N ASP A 121 -0.63 -4.28 -18.17
CA ASP A 121 -0.90 -5.50 -18.94
C ASP A 121 -2.10 -6.31 -18.40
N ALA A 122 -2.48 -6.08 -17.14
CA ALA A 122 -3.64 -6.71 -16.51
C ALA A 122 -4.94 -5.92 -16.69
N GLY A 123 -4.86 -4.66 -17.15
CA GLY A 123 -6.01 -3.75 -17.16
C GLY A 123 -6.42 -3.31 -15.75
N ALA A 124 -5.46 -3.23 -14.83
CA ALA A 124 -5.67 -2.68 -13.49
C ALA A 124 -5.44 -1.16 -13.49
N HIS A 125 -6.14 -0.48 -12.60
CA HIS A 125 -6.01 0.95 -12.38
C HIS A 125 -4.70 1.26 -11.66
N LEU A 126 -4.02 2.33 -12.07
CA LEU A 126 -2.83 2.80 -11.38
C LEU A 126 -3.18 3.89 -10.38
N VAL A 127 -2.64 3.77 -9.16
CA VAL A 127 -2.90 4.72 -8.08
C VAL A 127 -1.62 5.16 -7.39
N SER A 128 -1.54 6.43 -7.06
CA SER A 128 -0.56 6.93 -6.11
C SER A 128 -1.16 7.98 -5.19
N SER A 129 -0.70 8.00 -3.94
CA SER A 129 -1.04 8.99 -2.93
C SER A 129 0.13 9.92 -2.70
N ILE A 130 -0.14 11.21 -2.80
CA ILE A 130 0.80 12.29 -2.52
C ILE A 130 0.59 12.69 -1.07
N ILE A 131 1.66 12.62 -0.28
CA ILE A 131 1.71 13.08 1.11
C ILE A 131 2.69 14.24 1.16
N ASP A 132 2.32 15.34 1.84
CA ASP A 132 3.23 16.47 2.01
C ASP A 132 4.52 16.01 2.70
N GLN A 133 5.66 16.59 2.30
CA GLN A 133 6.96 16.16 2.82
C GLN A 133 7.06 16.33 4.34
N ASN A 134 6.45 17.38 4.93
CA ASN A 134 6.49 17.59 6.38
C ASN A 134 5.64 16.55 7.11
N GLU A 135 4.46 16.23 6.58
CA GLU A 135 3.61 15.16 7.11
C GLU A 135 4.32 13.81 7.01
N TYR A 136 4.93 13.51 5.87
CA TYR A 136 5.70 12.29 5.66
C TYR A 136 6.85 12.17 6.68
N ILE A 137 7.55 13.26 6.98
CA ILE A 137 8.60 13.30 8.01
C ILE A 137 8.00 12.99 9.39
N GLN A 138 6.88 13.61 9.76
CA GLN A 138 6.21 13.37 11.04
C GLN A 138 5.71 11.93 11.16
N MET A 139 5.11 11.40 10.10
CA MET A 139 4.68 10.01 10.00
C MET A 139 5.86 9.06 10.21
N ASN A 140 7.00 9.28 9.54
CA ASN A 140 8.18 8.42 9.72
C ASN A 140 8.75 8.49 11.14
N LYS A 141 8.81 9.68 11.73
CA LYS A 141 9.24 9.82 13.13
C LYS A 141 8.33 9.00 14.05
N ARG A 142 7.02 9.11 13.84
CA ARG A 142 6.03 8.40 14.65
C ARG A 142 6.06 6.88 14.41
N PHE A 143 6.34 6.46 13.17
CA PHE A 143 6.60 5.06 12.83
C PHE A 143 7.78 4.50 13.62
N GLU A 144 8.93 5.19 13.64
CA GLU A 144 10.11 4.75 14.41
C GLU A 144 9.83 4.64 15.91
N GLU A 145 9.02 5.54 16.48
CA GLU A 145 8.62 5.50 17.89
C GLU A 145 7.70 4.32 18.24
N LEU A 146 6.97 3.78 17.26
CA LEU A 146 5.84 2.88 17.49
C LEU A 146 5.98 1.51 16.83
N LYS A 147 6.98 1.28 15.98
CA LYS A 147 7.13 0.05 15.20
C LYS A 147 7.12 -1.22 16.05
N ASP A 148 7.81 -1.22 17.19
CA ASP A 148 7.86 -2.35 18.12
C ASP A 148 6.49 -2.66 18.75
N LYS A 149 5.65 -1.63 18.93
CA LYS A 149 4.29 -1.78 19.47
C LYS A 149 3.35 -2.32 18.41
N ALA A 150 3.49 -1.88 17.16
CA ALA A 150 2.66 -2.34 16.05
C ALA A 150 2.81 -3.84 15.78
N MET A 151 4.00 -4.39 16.00
CA MET A 151 4.26 -5.84 15.92
C MET A 151 3.43 -6.68 16.91
N ARG A 152 2.80 -6.06 17.91
CA ARG A 152 1.95 -6.73 18.91
C ARG A 152 0.45 -6.64 18.60
N VAL A 153 0.08 -6.02 17.49
CA VAL A 153 -1.31 -5.85 17.06
C VAL A 153 -1.70 -6.96 16.10
N TYR A 154 -2.44 -7.95 16.59
CA TYR A 154 -2.91 -9.09 15.81
C TYR A 154 -4.41 -9.03 15.52
N ASN A 155 -5.17 -8.26 16.31
CA ASN A 155 -6.61 -8.09 16.16
C ASN A 155 -7.10 -6.73 16.71
N LYS A 156 -8.38 -6.42 16.47
CA LYS A 156 -9.01 -5.16 16.91
C LYS A 156 -8.97 -4.90 18.41
N GLY A 157 -8.98 -5.95 19.24
CA GLY A 157 -8.91 -5.80 20.70
C GLY A 157 -7.58 -5.23 21.20
N GLN A 158 -6.56 -5.24 20.36
CA GLN A 158 -5.21 -4.72 20.64
C GLN A 158 -4.97 -3.36 19.97
N CYS A 159 -6.01 -2.78 19.35
CA CYS A 159 -5.89 -1.50 18.68
C CYS A 159 -5.74 -0.37 19.67
N LEU A 160 -4.81 0.52 19.34
CA LEU A 160 -4.54 1.74 20.08
C LEU A 160 -4.79 2.91 19.15
N SER A 161 -5.53 3.92 19.62
CA SER A 161 -6.02 5.03 18.80
C SER A 161 -4.90 5.79 18.09
N TYR A 162 -3.73 5.88 18.70
CA TYR A 162 -2.58 6.62 18.18
C TYR A 162 -1.99 6.03 16.87
N PHE A 163 -2.38 4.82 16.46
CA PHE A 163 -1.98 4.31 15.14
C PHE A 163 -2.69 5.08 14.01
N CYS A 164 -3.87 5.64 14.27
CA CYS A 164 -4.64 6.37 13.27
C CYS A 164 -4.13 7.80 13.06
N ASP A 165 -3.36 8.33 14.02
CA ASP A 165 -2.69 9.64 13.90
C ASP A 165 -1.64 9.66 12.78
N LEU A 166 -1.23 8.49 12.28
CA LEU A 166 -0.29 8.39 11.16
C LEU A 166 -0.95 8.46 9.79
N ILE A 167 -2.29 8.46 9.70
CA ILE A 167 -2.92 8.61 8.40
C ILE A 167 -2.98 10.11 8.08
N SER A 168 -2.22 10.56 7.08
CA SER A 168 -2.21 11.97 6.70
C SER A 168 -3.63 12.42 6.33
N PRO A 169 -4.19 13.48 6.95
CA PRO A 169 -5.52 13.97 6.60
C PRO A 169 -5.54 14.71 5.25
N ASN A 170 -4.39 15.21 4.80
CA ASN A 170 -4.26 16.03 3.60
C ASN A 170 -3.73 15.28 2.38
N ALA A 171 -3.48 13.98 2.52
CA ALA A 171 -3.00 13.16 1.42
C ALA A 171 -3.97 13.16 0.24
N GLN A 172 -3.43 13.36 -0.96
CA GLN A 172 -4.19 13.36 -2.20
C GLN A 172 -3.93 12.07 -2.98
N THR A 173 -4.97 11.29 -3.23
CA THR A 173 -4.86 10.09 -4.07
C THR A 173 -5.24 10.41 -5.51
N ILE A 174 -4.43 9.94 -6.45
CA ILE A 174 -4.63 10.10 -7.90
C ILE A 174 -4.77 8.71 -8.52
N VAL A 175 -5.86 8.48 -9.24
CA VAL A 175 -6.07 7.34 -10.13
C VAL A 175 -5.74 7.78 -11.56
N PHE A 176 -4.75 7.16 -12.18
CA PHE A 176 -4.21 7.65 -13.46
C PHE A 176 -5.02 7.17 -14.68
N PHE A 177 -5.52 5.94 -14.64
CA PHE A 177 -6.33 5.30 -15.68
C PHE A 177 -6.96 4.03 -15.13
#